data_AF-A0A0U5C1P9-F1
#
_entry.id   AF-A0A0U5C1P9-F1
#
_cell.length_a   1.000
_cell.length_b   1.000
_cell.length_c   1.000
_cell.angle_alpha   90.00
_cell.angle_beta   90.00
_cell.angle_gamma   90.00
#
_symmetry.space_group_name_H-M   'P 1'
#
loop_
_entity.id
_entity.type
_entity.pdbx_description
1 polymer ?
#
loop_
_entity_poly.entity_id
_entity_poly.type
_entity_poly.pdbx_seq_one_letter_code
_entity_poly.pdbx_strand_id
1 'polypeptide(L)'
;MSTGRRVDVPNAAMLQIHLTEERDPEIRLRLILLNLIVELPPQITLETICRCVRVPMSTAYVWIRAWRTRGYHGIVHLREPTGKPPGPPPALGDAAILRN
;
A
#
# COMPACT_ATOMS: atom_id res chain seq x y z
N MET A 1 24.06 12.89 8.48
CA MET A 1 23.62 12.97 7.07
C MET A 1 22.18 12.49 6.99
N SER A 2 21.22 13.40 7.10
CA SER A 2 19.80 13.07 7.05
C SER A 2 19.28 13.53 5.69
N THR A 3 19.41 12.69 4.67
CA THR A 3 18.77 12.92 3.38
C THR A 3 17.27 12.74 3.57
N GLY A 4 16.61 13.79 4.08
CA GLY A 4 15.16 13.90 4.19
C GLY A 4 14.56 13.97 2.79
N ARG A 5 14.56 12.83 2.09
CA ARG A 5 14.02 12.70 0.74
C ARG A 5 12.52 12.92 0.86
N ARG A 6 12.02 14.00 0.26
CA ARG A 6 10.58 14.31 0.23
C ARG A 6 9.82 13.10 -0.31
N VAL A 7 8.83 12.68 0.47
CA VAL A 7 7.97 11.56 0.11
C VAL A 7 6.76 12.12 -0.61
N ASP A 8 6.79 12.02 -1.94
CA ASP A 8 5.66 12.38 -2.78
C ASP A 8 4.52 11.35 -2.71
N VAL A 9 3.27 11.80 -2.64
CA VAL A 9 2.09 10.92 -2.71
C VAL A 9 1.19 11.46 -3.82
N PRO A 10 1.10 10.77 -4.97
CA PRO A 10 0.35 11.26 -6.12
C PRO A 10 -1.16 11.20 -5.87
N ASN A 11 -1.93 11.98 -6.65
CA ASN A 11 -3.39 11.93 -6.70
C ASN A 11 -4.11 12.24 -5.36
N ALA A 12 -3.75 13.36 -4.74
CA ALA A 12 -4.37 13.89 -3.53
C ALA A 12 -5.91 13.92 -3.57
N ALA A 13 -6.50 14.34 -4.69
CA ALA A 13 -7.96 14.38 -4.84
C ALA A 13 -8.62 13.00 -4.70
N MET A 14 -7.97 11.94 -5.18
CA MET A 14 -8.46 10.56 -5.07
C MET A 14 -8.36 10.04 -3.63
N LEU A 15 -7.35 10.46 -2.86
CA LEU A 15 -7.27 10.15 -1.42
C LEU A 15 -8.47 10.70 -0.66
N GLN A 16 -8.86 11.95 -0.93
CA GLN A 16 -9.98 12.61 -0.24
C GLN A 16 -11.32 11.94 -0.55
N ILE A 17 -11.54 11.50 -1.80
CA ILE A 17 -12.72 10.73 -2.19
C ILE A 17 -12.79 9.42 -1.38
N HIS A 18 -11.73 8.62 -1.42
CA HIS A 18 -11.71 7.34 -0.69
C HIS A 18 -11.76 7.51 0.82
N LEU A 19 -11.19 8.58 1.40
CA LEU A 19 -11.32 8.89 2.82
C LEU A 19 -12.76 9.15 3.25
N THR A 20 -13.57 9.72 2.36
CA THR A 20 -14.98 10.03 2.61
C THR A 20 -15.83 8.75 2.57
N GLU A 21 -15.51 7.84 1.66
CA GLU A 21 -16.28 6.62 1.40
C GLU A 21 -15.86 5.43 2.29
N GLU A 22 -14.59 5.36 2.68
CA GLU A 22 -14.02 4.22 3.40
C GLU A 22 -14.58 4.08 4.82
N ARG A 23 -15.08 2.88 5.11
CA ARG A 23 -15.66 2.52 6.41
C ARG A 23 -14.77 1.57 7.21
N ASP A 24 -13.86 0.86 6.55
CA ASP A 24 -12.89 0.02 7.23
C ASP A 24 -11.89 0.91 8.00
N PRO A 25 -11.82 0.77 9.33
CA PRO A 25 -10.99 1.65 10.16
C PRO A 25 -9.49 1.46 9.88
N GLU A 26 -9.07 0.26 9.48
CA GLU A 26 -7.68 -0.03 9.17
C GLU A 26 -7.30 0.63 7.83
N ILE A 27 -8.12 0.48 6.80
CA ILE A 27 -7.89 1.11 5.49
C ILE A 27 -7.95 2.63 5.63
N ARG A 28 -8.91 3.13 6.39
CA ARG A 28 -9.07 4.55 6.68
C ARG A 28 -7.83 5.12 7.39
N LEU A 29 -7.24 4.42 8.36
CA LEU A 29 -5.97 4.84 8.99
C LEU A 29 -4.84 4.96 7.96
N ARG A 30 -4.74 4.00 7.03
CA ARG A 30 -3.73 4.03 5.95
C ARG A 30 -3.91 5.27 5.08
N LEU A 31 -5.14 5.56 4.68
CA LEU A 31 -5.48 6.75 3.89
C LEU A 31 -5.24 8.06 4.65
N ILE A 32 -5.54 8.11 5.95
CA ILE A 32 -5.28 9.28 6.81
C ILE A 32 -3.78 9.58 6.82
N LEU A 33 -2.94 8.57 7.02
CA LEU A 33 -1.49 8.76 6.99
C LEU A 33 -1.02 9.35 5.66
N LEU A 34 -1.50 8.83 4.53
CA LEU A 34 -1.16 9.33 3.19
C LEU A 34 -1.62 10.77 3.00
N ASN A 35 -2.84 11.09 3.44
CA ASN A 35 -3.38 12.43 3.35
C ASN A 35 -2.59 13.44 4.19
N LEU A 36 -2.14 13.06 5.39
CA LEU A 36 -1.28 13.92 6.21
C LEU A 36 0.05 14.22 5.52
N ILE A 37 0.62 13.28 4.76
CA ILE A 37 1.86 13.54 3.99
C ILE A 37 1.64 14.59 2.90
N VAL A 38 0.45 14.61 2.30
CA VAL A 38 0.07 15.54 1.23
C VAL A 38 -0.27 16.93 1.77
N GLU A 39 -1.10 16.98 2.82
CA GLU A 39 -1.69 18.21 3.33
C GLU A 39 -0.74 19.00 4.25
N LEU A 40 0.18 18.32 4.94
CA LEU A 40 1.04 18.99 5.90
C LEU A 40 2.17 19.77 5.21
N PRO A 41 2.58 20.93 5.79
CA PRO A 41 3.67 21.72 5.26
C PRO A 41 4.97 20.90 5.12
N PRO A 42 5.83 21.22 4.15
CA PRO A 42 7.04 20.45 3.84
C PRO A 42 8.10 20.43 4.97
N GLN A 43 7.89 21.20 6.04
CA GLN A 43 8.72 21.22 7.24
C GLN A 43 8.40 20.05 8.17
N ILE A 44 7.19 19.48 8.06
CA ILE A 44 6.78 18.31 8.84
C ILE A 44 7.32 17.05 8.16
N THR A 45 8.13 16.28 8.89
CA THR A 45 8.76 15.07 8.35
C THR A 45 7.83 13.86 8.44
N LEU A 46 8.05 12.86 7.59
CA LEU A 46 7.35 11.58 7.67
C LEU A 46 7.49 10.94 9.07
N GLU A 47 8.65 11.10 9.72
CA GLU A 47 8.87 10.57 11.07
C GLU A 47 7.92 11.22 12.08
N THR A 48 7.76 12.55 12.02
CA THR A 48 6.83 13.29 12.87
C THR A 48 5.39 12.81 12.64
N ILE A 49 4.98 12.67 11.38
CA ILE A 49 3.64 12.18 11.01
C ILE A 49 3.41 10.78 11.60
N CYS A 50 4.35 9.86 11.33
CA CYS A 50 4.33 8.48 11.83
C CYS A 50 4.19 8.41 13.36
N ARG A 51 4.91 9.29 14.08
CA ARG A 51 4.83 9.40 15.54
C ARG A 51 3.44 9.83 16.01
N CYS A 52 2.83 10.83 15.36
CA CYS A 52 1.50 11.31 15.69
C CYS A 52 0.42 10.24 15.51
N VAL A 53 0.48 9.47 14.42
CA VAL A 53 -0.50 8.41 14.15
C VAL A 53 -0.11 7.03 14.68
N ARG A 54 1.00 6.95 15.43
CA ARG A 54 1.56 5.73 16.03
C ARG A 54 1.80 4.59 15.03
N VAL A 55 2.25 4.94 13.83
CA VAL A 55 2.60 3.97 12.77
C VAL A 55 4.12 3.87 12.63
N PRO A 56 4.72 2.67 12.56
CA PRO A 56 6.14 2.52 12.26
C PRO A 56 6.51 3.09 10.89
N MET A 57 7.66 3.75 10.76
CA MET A 57 8.10 4.31 9.48
C MET A 57 8.20 3.24 8.38
N SER A 58 8.66 2.03 8.71
CA SER A 58 8.72 0.91 7.75
C SER A 58 7.36 0.60 7.14
N THR A 59 6.32 0.55 7.97
CA THR A 59 4.94 0.35 7.55
C THR A 59 4.43 1.49 6.69
N ALA A 60 4.71 2.75 7.07
CA ALA A 60 4.34 3.91 6.27
C ALA A 60 4.94 3.86 4.87
N TYR A 61 6.23 3.51 4.74
CA TYR A 61 6.88 3.35 3.43
C TYR A 61 6.23 2.26 2.57
N VAL A 62 5.77 1.16 3.17
CA VAL A 62 5.01 0.13 2.46
C VAL A 62 3.72 0.70 1.88
N TRP A 63 2.97 1.48 2.66
CA TRP A 63 1.71 2.09 2.20
C TRP A 63 1.94 3.13 1.11
N ILE A 64 2.92 4.02 1.28
CA ILE A 64 3.32 4.99 0.25
C ILE A 64 3.65 4.28 -1.06
N ARG A 65 4.46 3.20 -0.98
CA ARG A 65 4.82 2.42 -2.16
C ARG A 65 3.60 1.78 -2.80
N ALA A 66 2.73 1.16 -2.01
CA ALA A 66 1.52 0.50 -2.48
C ALA A 66 0.60 1.50 -3.22
N TRP A 67 0.37 2.67 -2.63
CA TRP A 67 -0.40 3.75 -3.23
C TRP A 67 0.22 4.23 -4.54
N ARG A 68 1.53 4.51 -4.57
CA ARG A 68 2.22 4.93 -5.80
C ARG A 68 2.10 3.90 -6.92
N THR A 69 2.05 2.61 -6.60
CA THR A 69 2.01 1.54 -7.60
C THR A 69 0.60 1.21 -8.09
N ARG A 70 -0.42 1.29 -7.23
CA ARG A 70 -1.75 0.71 -7.47
C ARG A 70 -2.90 1.58 -6.96
N GLY A 71 -2.63 2.78 -6.47
CA GLY A 71 -3.61 3.65 -5.83
C GLY A 71 -4.30 2.95 -4.66
N TYR A 72 -5.61 3.17 -4.55
CA TYR A 72 -6.45 2.62 -3.48
C TYR A 72 -6.40 1.09 -3.40
N HIS A 73 -6.41 0.37 -4.51
CA HIS A 73 -6.30 -1.10 -4.51
C HIS A 73 -5.02 -1.60 -3.83
N GLY A 74 -3.91 -0.86 -3.97
CA GLY A 74 -2.67 -1.17 -3.26
C GLY A 74 -2.79 -1.03 -1.75
N ILE A 75 -3.61 -0.08 -1.29
CA ILE A 75 -3.86 0.16 0.13
C ILE A 75 -4.81 -0.87 0.71
N VAL A 76 -5.82 -1.32 -0.02
CA VAL A 76 -6.71 -2.40 0.43
C VAL A 76 -5.94 -3.72 0.50
N HIS A 77 -5.20 -4.06 -0.56
CA HIS A 77 -4.56 -5.37 -0.76
C HIS A 77 -3.04 -5.32 -0.61
N LEU A 78 -2.54 -4.93 0.57
CA LEU A 78 -1.09 -4.78 0.83
C LEU A 78 -0.26 -6.05 0.62
N ARG A 79 -0.87 -7.23 0.80
CA ARG A 79 -0.20 -8.54 0.71
C ARG A 79 -0.34 -9.22 -0.64
N GLU A 80 -1.15 -8.68 -1.54
CA GLU A 80 -1.29 -9.28 -2.86
C GLU A 80 -0.04 -9.01 -3.69
N PRO A 81 0.68 -10.05 -4.14
CA PRO A 81 1.91 -9.89 -4.89
C PRO A 81 1.69 -8.94 -6.08
N THR A 82 2.58 -7.97 -6.24
CA THR A 82 2.82 -7.28 -7.51
C THR A 82 3.33 -8.29 -8.53
N GLY A 83 2.39 -8.97 -9.18
CA GLY A 83 2.65 -9.92 -10.25
C GLY A 83 2.85 -11.36 -9.79
N LYS A 84 1.77 -12.12 -9.74
CA LYS A 84 1.80 -13.46 -10.30
C LYS A 84 0.61 -13.52 -11.27
N PRO A 85 0.81 -13.66 -12.60
CA PRO A 85 -0.29 -14.13 -13.44
C PRO A 85 -0.76 -15.46 -12.83
N PRO A 86 -2.06 -15.82 -12.91
CA PRO A 86 -2.48 -17.15 -12.48
C PRO A 86 -1.56 -18.14 -13.19
N GLY A 87 -0.81 -18.93 -12.41
CA GLY A 87 0.03 -19.98 -13.00
C GLY A 87 -0.84 -20.80 -13.94
N PRO A 88 -0.28 -21.35 -15.03
CA PRO A 88 -1.06 -22.21 -15.91
C PRO A 88 -1.79 -23.25 -15.06
N PRO A 89 -3.06 -23.58 -15.39
CA PRO A 89 -3.82 -24.58 -14.65
C PRO A 89 -2.96 -25.84 -14.53
N PRO A 90 -3.07 -26.59 -13.42
CA PRO A 90 -2.27 -27.79 -13.23
C PRO A 90 -2.42 -28.66 -14.48
N ALA A 91 -1.29 -28.93 -15.16
CA ALA A 91 -1.29 -29.88 -16.26
C ALA A 91 -1.73 -31.22 -15.68
N LEU A 92 -2.88 -31.70 -16.14
CA LEU A 92 -3.30 -33.06 -15.91
C LEU A 92 -2.40 -33.96 -16.77
N GLY A 93 -1.24 -34.31 -16.24
CA GLY A 93 -0.35 -35.37 -16.73
C GLY A 93 0.40 -35.91 -15.51
N ASP A 94 0.46 -37.21 -15.23
CA ASP A 94 0.40 -38.36 -16.10
C ASP A 94 -0.31 -39.51 -15.41
N ALA A 95 -1.08 -40.26 -16.19
CA ALA A 95 -1.45 -41.62 -15.87
C ALA A 95 -0.19 -42.47 -15.83
N ALA A 96 0.33 -42.71 -14.63
CA ALA A 96 1.29 -43.76 -14.38
C ALA A 96 0.83 -44.53 -13.14
N ILE A 97 0.22 -45.70 -13.38
CA ILE A 97 0.55 -46.99 -12.77
C ILE A 97 -0.52 -47.99 -13.25
N LEU A 98 -0.10 -48.91 -14.12
CA LEU A 98 -0.42 -50.34 -14.02
C LEU A 98 0.49 -51.09 -15.02
N ARG A 99 1.65 -51.53 -14.51
CA ARG A 99 2.34 -52.70 -15.08
C ARG A 99 1.58 -53.94 -14.60
N ASN A 100 1.16 -54.78 -15.54
CA ASN A 100 1.20 -56.23 -15.36
C ASN A 100 1.77 -56.82 -16.64
#